data_AF-A0A968D8S5-F1
#
_entry.id   AF-A0A968D8S5-F1
#
_cell.length_a   1.000
_cell.length_b   1.000
_cell.length_c   1.000
_cell.angle_alpha   90.00
_cell.angle_beta   90.00
_cell.angle_gamma   90.00
#
_symmetry.space_group_name_H-M   'P 1'
#
loop_
_entity.id
_entity.type
_entity.pdbx_description
1 polymer ?
#
loop_
_entity_poly.entity_id
_entity_poly.type
_entity_poly.pdbx_seq_one_letter_code
_entity_poly.pdbx_strand_id
1 'polypeptide(L)'
;MSENNDPKPYLHRIKDWKIRNMVNRYLEAREQFVACRRMLRNDLFISFEKMREICDILYTIKEDHHLLFKRLIDPQKHKFEKAHKFMPDKVETEFMNNIGLLFHKVMVTRELKYVMEHYVEQSDVFQKNMDNLQFHLRKIDELFDEGIDILKCLTGRYKDNILLLTLLLEDPARTKKHFGQNAVELLEQFVDGRGLDEVYYSVGKFYARNGWNEKAKNTLEEALKRNPQHKKAQKQLAEIS
;
A
#
# COMPACT_ATOMS: atom_id res chain seq x y z
N MET A 1 27.61 15.93 24.04
CA MET A 1 26.18 16.24 23.85
C MET A 1 25.57 15.09 23.07
N SER A 2 24.64 14.34 23.66
CA SER A 2 23.90 13.31 22.94
C SER A 2 23.02 13.99 21.90
N GLU A 3 23.36 13.85 20.61
CA GLU A 3 22.48 14.28 19.52
C GLU A 3 21.12 13.59 19.71
N ASN A 4 20.09 14.37 20.03
CA ASN A 4 18.77 13.81 20.22
C ASN A 4 18.28 13.26 18.88
N ASN A 5 18.32 11.94 18.73
CA ASN A 5 18.02 11.22 17.49
C ASN A 5 16.52 11.01 17.24
N ASP A 6 15.68 11.72 18.00
CA ASP A 6 14.24 11.62 17.92
C ASP A 6 13.71 12.09 16.55
N PRO A 7 12.68 11.44 16.02
CA PRO A 7 11.98 11.90 14.82
C PRO A 7 11.42 13.30 15.01
N LYS A 8 11.47 14.13 13.95
CA LYS A 8 10.92 15.49 14.00
C LYS A 8 9.42 15.45 14.36
N PRO A 9 8.89 16.38 15.18
CA PRO A 9 7.48 16.36 15.62
C PRO A 9 6.45 16.31 14.49
N TYR A 10 6.73 16.94 13.33
CA TYR A 10 5.81 16.89 12.19
C TYR A 10 5.69 15.48 11.60
N LEU A 11 6.74 14.64 11.68
CA LEU A 11 6.72 13.27 11.17
C LEU A 11 5.71 12.42 11.93
N HIS A 12 5.58 12.62 13.24
CA HIS A 12 4.54 11.97 14.03
C HIS A 12 3.13 12.35 13.58
N ARG A 13 2.90 13.61 13.19
CA ARG A 13 1.59 14.09 12.75
C ARG A 13 1.17 13.52 11.39
N ILE A 14 2.13 13.28 10.51
CA ILE A 14 1.85 12.83 9.13
C ILE A 14 2.02 11.33 8.93
N LYS A 15 2.58 10.59 9.92
CA LYS A 15 2.95 9.18 9.78
C LYS A 15 1.77 8.35 9.29
N ASP A 16 0.65 8.41 10.00
CA ASP A 16 -0.53 7.59 9.69
C ASP A 16 -1.09 7.88 8.30
N TRP A 17 -1.12 9.15 7.92
CA TRP A 17 -1.57 9.59 6.60
C TRP A 17 -0.64 9.10 5.49
N LYS A 18 0.67 9.20 5.70
CA LYS A 18 1.69 8.73 4.75
C LYS A 18 1.64 7.21 4.60
N ILE A 19 1.51 6.46 5.69
CA ILE A 19 1.33 4.99 5.65
C ILE A 19 0.09 4.62 4.84
N ARG A 20 -1.07 5.24 5.15
CA ARG A 20 -2.31 5.04 4.39
C ARG A 20 -2.12 5.32 2.90
N ASN A 21 -1.42 6.40 2.56
CA ASN A 21 -1.20 6.77 1.16
C ASN A 21 -0.27 5.82 0.43
N MET A 22 0.81 5.37 1.08
CA MET A 22 1.71 4.37 0.50
C MET A 22 0.96 3.09 0.18
N VAL A 23 0.11 2.60 1.09
CA VAL A 23 -0.74 1.42 0.85
C VAL A 23 -1.70 1.67 -0.32
N ASN A 24 -2.46 2.77 -0.30
CA ASN A 24 -3.43 3.07 -1.37
C ASN A 24 -2.76 3.16 -2.75
N ARG A 25 -1.62 3.85 -2.84
CA ARG A 25 -0.85 4.01 -4.07
C ARG A 25 -0.25 2.69 -4.53
N TYR A 26 0.19 1.84 -3.62
CA TYR A 26 0.69 0.52 -3.96
C TYR A 26 -0.40 -0.33 -4.61
N LEU A 27 -1.60 -0.34 -4.02
CA LEU A 27 -2.75 -1.03 -4.60
C LEU A 27 -3.13 -0.46 -5.98
N GLU A 28 -3.07 0.86 -6.15
CA GLU A 28 -3.29 1.53 -7.43
C GLU A 28 -2.26 1.12 -8.49
N ALA A 29 -0.97 1.12 -8.15
CA ALA A 29 0.10 0.67 -9.05
C ALA A 29 -0.12 -0.78 -9.51
N ARG A 30 -0.49 -1.66 -8.57
CA ARG A 30 -0.83 -3.05 -8.87
C ARG A 30 -2.04 -3.16 -9.80
N GLU A 31 -3.08 -2.35 -9.59
CA GLU A 31 -4.26 -2.35 -10.46
C GLU A 31 -3.94 -1.95 -11.88
N GLN A 32 -3.18 -0.87 -12.05
CA GLN A 32 -2.73 -0.42 -13.35
C GLN A 32 -1.87 -1.50 -14.03
N PHE A 33 -0.95 -2.12 -13.29
CA PHE A 33 -0.12 -3.19 -13.82
C PHE A 33 -0.94 -4.42 -14.24
N VAL A 34 -1.87 -4.89 -13.40
CA VAL A 34 -2.75 -6.02 -13.72
C VAL A 34 -3.61 -5.72 -14.95
N ALA A 35 -4.11 -4.49 -15.09
CA ALA A 35 -4.82 -4.07 -16.29
C ALA A 35 -3.93 -4.15 -17.54
N CYS A 36 -2.69 -3.65 -17.46
CA CYS A 36 -1.71 -3.77 -18.55
C CYS A 36 -1.40 -5.23 -18.90
N ARG A 37 -1.25 -6.10 -17.89
CA ARG A 37 -1.00 -7.54 -18.09
C ARG A 37 -2.16 -8.26 -18.76
N ARG A 38 -3.40 -7.85 -18.49
CA ARG A 38 -4.60 -8.39 -19.16
C ARG A 38 -4.63 -7.99 -20.63
N MET A 39 -4.28 -6.74 -20.96
CA MET A 39 -4.23 -6.26 -22.34
C MET A 39 -3.21 -7.05 -23.17
N LEU A 40 -2.03 -7.37 -22.61
CA LEU A 40 -1.03 -8.23 -23.26
C LEU A 40 -1.54 -9.59 -23.70
N ARG A 41 -2.46 -10.19 -22.95
CA ARG A 41 -3.03 -11.50 -23.30
C ARG A 41 -3.99 -11.44 -24.48
N ASN A 42 -4.42 -10.24 -24.86
CA ASN A 42 -5.34 -9.97 -25.97
C ASN A 42 -4.61 -9.38 -27.19
N ASP A 43 -3.32 -9.70 -27.37
CA ASP A 43 -2.45 -9.16 -28.43
C ASP A 43 -2.33 -7.62 -28.49
N LEU A 44 -2.72 -6.93 -27.40
CA LEU A 44 -2.50 -5.50 -27.26
C LEU A 44 -1.14 -5.26 -26.61
N PHE A 45 -0.38 -4.30 -27.15
CA PHE A 45 0.90 -3.89 -26.59
C PHE A 45 0.73 -3.14 -25.26
N ILE A 46 1.58 -3.43 -24.26
CA ILE A 46 1.80 -2.52 -23.13
C ILE A 46 2.30 -1.19 -23.69
N SER A 47 1.71 -0.06 -23.33
CA SER A 47 2.26 1.23 -23.74
C SER A 47 3.38 1.69 -22.79
N PHE A 48 4.38 2.37 -23.36
CA PHE A 48 5.40 3.09 -22.59
C PHE A 48 4.78 3.99 -21.52
N GLU A 49 3.75 4.77 -21.88
CA GLU A 49 3.08 5.71 -20.97
C GLU A 49 2.45 5.01 -19.76
N LYS A 50 1.85 3.82 -19.93
CA LYS A 50 1.29 3.09 -18.77
C LYS A 50 2.37 2.60 -17.81
N MET A 51 3.52 2.15 -18.32
CA MET A 51 4.65 1.79 -17.45
C MET A 51 5.27 3.02 -16.78
N ARG A 52 5.23 4.18 -17.43
CA ARG A 52 5.64 5.45 -16.84
C ARG A 52 4.72 5.88 -15.70
N GLU A 53 3.40 5.82 -15.88
CA GLU A 53 2.42 6.11 -14.81
C GLU A 53 2.67 5.24 -13.57
N ILE A 54 2.88 3.94 -13.75
CA ILE A 54 3.22 3.01 -12.66
C ILE A 54 4.55 3.39 -11.99
N CYS A 55 5.58 3.74 -12.77
CA CYS A 55 6.86 4.24 -12.24
C CYS A 55 6.66 5.47 -11.34
N ASP A 56 5.86 6.44 -11.79
CA ASP A 56 5.64 7.70 -11.07
C ASP A 56 4.90 7.47 -9.73
N ILE A 57 3.95 6.52 -9.72
CA ILE A 57 3.29 6.08 -8.49
C ILE A 57 4.31 5.45 -7.53
N LEU A 58 5.12 4.48 -8.01
CA LEU A 58 6.13 3.81 -7.19
C LEU A 58 7.20 4.78 -6.67
N TYR A 59 7.59 5.76 -7.48
CA TYR A 59 8.51 6.82 -7.09
C TYR A 59 7.93 7.66 -5.94
N THR A 60 6.65 8.04 -6.04
CA THR A 60 5.95 8.77 -4.97
C THR A 60 5.94 7.98 -3.65
N ILE A 61 5.67 6.67 -3.71
CA ILE A 61 5.69 5.81 -2.52
C ILE A 61 7.10 5.76 -1.90
N LYS A 62 8.13 5.66 -2.74
CA LYS A 62 9.53 5.69 -2.28
C LYS A 62 9.90 7.02 -1.62
N GLU A 63 9.43 8.15 -2.16
CA GLU A 63 9.62 9.46 -1.52
C GLU A 63 8.93 9.54 -0.17
N ASP A 64 7.71 9.03 -0.05
CA ASP A 64 6.98 8.96 1.22
C ASP A 64 7.72 8.09 2.25
N HIS A 65 8.31 6.98 1.83
CA HIS A 65 9.18 6.16 2.69
C HIS A 65 10.43 6.92 3.13
N HIS A 66 11.14 7.55 2.18
CA HIS A 66 12.35 8.32 2.49
C HIS A 66 12.06 9.57 3.32
N LEU A 67 10.83 10.08 3.30
CA LEU A 67 10.40 11.15 4.20
C LEU A 67 10.25 10.65 5.64
N LEU A 68 9.57 9.51 5.82
CA LEU A 68 9.26 8.98 7.15
C LEU A 68 10.43 8.25 7.81
N PHE A 69 11.14 7.43 7.05
CA PHE A 69 12.07 6.43 7.57
C PHE A 69 13.51 6.75 7.18
N LYS A 70 14.43 6.37 8.08
CA LYS A 70 15.86 6.40 7.81
C LYS A 70 16.18 5.48 6.64
N ARG A 71 16.91 6.00 5.67
CA ARG A 71 17.44 5.21 4.55
C ARG A 71 18.61 4.32 5.00
N LEU A 72 18.60 3.07 4.56
CA LEU A 72 19.75 2.17 4.65
C LEU A 72 20.83 2.64 3.64
N ILE A 73 21.98 3.07 4.15
CA ILE A 73 23.12 3.55 3.36
C ILE A 73 24.05 2.39 3.01
N ASP A 74 24.34 1.53 3.98
CA ASP A 74 25.20 0.37 3.81
C ASP A 74 24.45 -0.88 4.27
N PRO A 75 23.91 -1.68 3.33
CA PRO A 75 23.20 -2.91 3.67
C PRO A 75 24.06 -3.96 4.36
N GLN A 76 25.35 -4.06 3.99
CA GLN A 76 26.26 -5.06 4.56
C GLN A 76 26.60 -4.75 6.01
N LYS A 77 26.71 -3.46 6.35
CA LYS A 77 26.99 -3.00 7.72
C LYS A 77 25.76 -2.57 8.49
N HIS A 78 24.57 -2.78 7.94
CA HIS A 78 23.29 -2.35 8.49
C HIS A 78 23.29 -0.86 8.92
N LYS A 79 23.96 -0.01 8.15
CA LYS A 79 24.18 1.40 8.50
C LYS A 79 23.09 2.27 7.88
N PHE A 80 22.35 2.95 8.73
CA PHE A 80 21.33 3.91 8.32
C PHE A 80 21.87 5.34 8.25
N GLU A 81 21.15 6.19 7.52
CA GLU A 81 21.41 7.62 7.49
C GLU A 81 21.27 8.26 8.88
N LYS A 82 22.08 9.29 9.10
CA LYS A 82 21.94 10.17 10.27
C LYS A 82 20.89 11.23 9.94
N ALA A 83 19.63 10.93 10.28
CA ALA A 83 18.52 11.84 10.10
C ALA A 83 17.52 11.74 11.27
N HIS A 84 16.82 12.83 11.57
CA HIS A 84 15.73 12.88 12.56
C HIS A 84 14.42 12.27 11.99
N LYS A 85 14.49 11.00 11.61
CA LYS A 85 13.41 10.19 11.01
C LYS A 85 13.21 8.90 11.81
N PHE A 86 12.10 8.21 11.56
CA PHE A 86 11.83 6.91 12.18
C PHE A 86 12.87 5.87 11.74
N MET A 87 13.30 5.01 12.66
CA MET A 87 14.02 3.80 12.29
C MET A 87 12.99 2.81 11.73
N PRO A 88 13.14 2.31 10.49
CA PRO A 88 12.25 1.30 9.98
C PRO A 88 12.48 -0.02 10.74
N ASP A 89 11.39 -0.71 11.07
CA ASP A 89 11.45 -2.10 11.50
C ASP A 89 11.60 -3.07 10.32
N LYS A 90 11.53 -4.38 10.60
CA LYS A 90 11.69 -5.41 9.59
C LYS A 90 10.63 -5.32 8.48
N VAL A 91 9.36 -5.18 8.83
CA VAL A 91 8.25 -5.15 7.86
C VAL A 91 8.30 -3.88 7.02
N GLU A 92 8.63 -2.75 7.66
CA GLU A 92 8.82 -1.47 6.97
C GLU A 92 10.00 -1.53 6.00
N THR A 93 11.10 -2.19 6.39
CA THR A 93 12.27 -2.39 5.54
C THR A 93 11.97 -3.32 4.35
N GLU A 94 11.24 -4.41 4.58
CA GLU A 94 10.79 -5.33 3.52
C GLU A 94 9.92 -4.59 2.50
N PHE A 95 8.97 -3.77 2.96
CA PHE A 95 8.12 -2.98 2.08
C PHE A 95 8.94 -1.97 1.26
N MET A 96 9.86 -1.24 1.89
CA MET A 96 10.78 -0.32 1.21
C MET A 96 11.59 -1.01 0.10
N ASN A 97 12.11 -2.20 0.39
CA ASN A 97 12.90 -2.98 -0.56
C ASN A 97 12.03 -3.47 -1.73
N ASN A 98 10.84 -3.99 -1.44
CA ASN A 98 9.89 -4.44 -2.45
C ASN A 98 9.51 -3.30 -3.42
N ILE A 99 9.17 -2.11 -2.89
CA ILE A 99 8.89 -0.93 -3.71
C ILE A 99 10.11 -0.53 -4.56
N GLY A 100 11.31 -0.55 -3.97
CA GLY A 100 12.54 -0.26 -4.69
C GLY A 100 12.77 -1.21 -5.86
N LEU A 101 12.61 -2.52 -5.64
CA LEU A 101 12.74 -3.55 -6.68
C LEU A 101 11.66 -3.38 -7.76
N LEU A 102 10.41 -3.17 -7.38
CA LEU A 102 9.31 -2.88 -8.31
C LEU A 102 9.64 -1.68 -9.19
N PHE A 103 10.04 -0.55 -8.58
CA PHE A 103 10.38 0.67 -9.31
C PHE A 103 11.46 0.39 -10.37
N HIS A 104 12.53 -0.31 -10.00
CA HIS A 104 13.59 -0.66 -10.94
C HIS A 104 13.12 -1.60 -12.05
N LYS A 105 12.31 -2.62 -11.73
CA LYS A 105 11.80 -3.56 -12.74
C LYS A 105 10.83 -2.89 -13.70
N VAL A 106 9.92 -2.05 -13.21
CA VAL A 106 8.99 -1.27 -14.04
C VAL A 106 9.76 -0.30 -14.93
N MET A 107 10.79 0.38 -14.42
CA MET A 107 11.66 1.23 -15.26
C MET A 107 12.34 0.43 -16.36
N VAL A 108 12.94 -0.73 -16.06
CA VAL A 108 13.57 -1.57 -17.10
C VAL A 108 12.56 -1.99 -18.15
N THR A 109 11.36 -2.40 -17.74
CA THR A 109 10.28 -2.73 -18.67
C THR A 109 9.87 -1.54 -19.54
N ARG A 110 9.76 -0.34 -18.95
CA ARG A 110 9.46 0.90 -19.67
C ARG A 110 10.50 1.19 -20.74
N GLU A 111 11.79 1.14 -20.39
CA GLU A 111 12.88 1.40 -21.34
C GLU A 111 12.97 0.34 -22.44
N LEU A 112 12.81 -0.95 -22.08
CA LEU A 112 12.74 -2.02 -23.09
C LEU A 112 11.61 -1.77 -24.08
N LYS A 113 10.45 -1.33 -23.59
CA LYS A 113 9.32 -1.05 -24.47
C LYS A 113 9.59 0.14 -25.40
N TYR A 114 10.16 1.22 -24.87
CA TYR A 114 10.58 2.38 -25.68
C TYR A 114 11.54 1.96 -26.81
N VAL A 115 12.55 1.15 -26.48
CA VAL A 115 13.53 0.64 -27.46
C VAL A 115 12.83 -0.19 -28.55
N MET A 116 11.95 -1.10 -28.16
CA MET A 116 11.20 -1.94 -29.10
C MET A 116 10.23 -1.15 -29.99
N GLU A 117 9.72 0.00 -29.53
CA GLU A 117 8.79 0.84 -30.30
C GLU A 117 9.49 1.75 -31.31
N HIS A 118 10.70 2.22 -30.99
CA HIS A 118 11.34 3.29 -31.74
C HIS A 118 12.63 2.91 -32.44
N TYR A 119 13.29 1.81 -32.04
CA TYR A 119 14.66 1.52 -32.47
C TYR A 119 14.89 0.08 -32.98
N VAL A 120 13.90 -0.80 -32.89
CA VAL A 120 14.08 -2.21 -33.26
C VAL A 120 13.06 -2.63 -34.32
N GLU A 121 13.55 -2.87 -35.53
CA GLU A 121 12.78 -3.51 -36.60
C GLU A 121 12.61 -5.01 -36.30
N GLN A 122 11.53 -5.63 -36.81
CA GLN A 122 11.23 -7.05 -36.60
C GLN A 122 12.42 -7.93 -37.04
N SER A 123 13.18 -8.41 -36.06
CA SER A 123 14.47 -9.10 -36.21
C SER A 123 14.74 -9.97 -34.98
N ASP A 124 15.82 -10.75 -34.99
CA ASP A 124 16.25 -11.54 -33.82
C ASP A 124 16.43 -10.68 -32.55
N VAL A 125 16.80 -9.41 -32.72
CA VAL A 125 16.92 -8.42 -31.62
C VAL A 125 15.54 -8.11 -31.02
N PHE A 126 14.50 -8.02 -31.85
CA PHE A 126 13.13 -7.83 -31.38
C PHE A 126 12.67 -9.01 -30.53
N GLN A 127 12.92 -10.25 -30.98
CA GLN A 127 12.53 -11.44 -30.25
C GLN A 127 13.24 -11.54 -28.89
N LYS A 128 14.56 -11.28 -28.85
CA LYS A 128 15.33 -11.25 -27.60
C LYS A 128 14.79 -10.20 -26.61
N ASN A 129 14.43 -9.02 -27.12
CA ASN A 129 13.84 -7.96 -26.28
C ASN A 129 12.45 -8.34 -25.79
N MET A 130 11.65 -9.03 -26.60
CA MET A 130 10.36 -9.56 -26.19
C MET A 130 10.49 -10.59 -25.07
N ASP A 131 11.45 -11.52 -25.17
CA ASP A 131 11.70 -12.52 -24.13
C ASP A 131 12.14 -11.86 -22.81
N ASN A 132 13.03 -10.86 -22.90
CA ASN A 132 13.44 -10.04 -21.75
C ASN A 132 12.26 -9.30 -21.13
N LEU A 133 11.42 -8.66 -21.95
CA LEU A 133 10.22 -7.96 -21.52
C LEU A 133 9.30 -8.91 -20.74
N GLN A 134 9.02 -10.10 -21.28
CA GLN A 134 8.19 -11.10 -20.61
C GLN A 134 8.80 -11.57 -19.28
N PHE A 135 10.12 -11.77 -19.22
CA PHE A 135 10.80 -12.10 -17.98
C PHE A 135 10.61 -11.00 -16.93
N HIS A 136 10.83 -9.73 -17.29
CA HIS A 136 10.65 -8.62 -16.36
C HIS A 136 9.20 -8.46 -15.90
N LEU A 137 8.23 -8.68 -16.78
CA LEU A 137 6.80 -8.64 -16.43
C LEU A 137 6.43 -9.73 -15.41
N ARG A 138 6.94 -10.96 -15.59
CA ARG A 138 6.74 -12.03 -14.59
C ARG A 138 7.36 -11.66 -13.25
N LYS A 139 8.55 -11.05 -13.25
CA LYS A 139 9.18 -10.57 -12.01
C LYS A 139 8.40 -9.44 -11.33
N ILE A 140 7.74 -8.58 -12.10
CA ILE A 140 6.85 -7.55 -11.53
C ILE A 140 5.60 -8.20 -10.94
N ASP A 141 5.00 -9.21 -11.60
CA ASP A 141 3.89 -10.01 -11.04
C ASP A 141 4.29 -10.61 -9.67
N GLU A 142 5.41 -11.34 -9.62
CA GLU A 142 5.94 -11.96 -8.38
C GLU A 142 6.16 -10.94 -7.26
N LEU A 143 6.81 -9.81 -7.57
CA LEU A 143 7.06 -8.74 -6.60
C LEU A 143 5.76 -8.11 -6.09
N PHE A 144 4.74 -7.95 -6.93
CA PHE A 144 3.46 -7.43 -6.47
C PHE A 144 2.78 -8.38 -5.50
N ASP A 145 2.82 -9.69 -5.77
CA ASP A 145 2.24 -10.70 -4.89
C ASP A 145 3.00 -10.79 -3.56
N GLU A 146 4.33 -10.80 -3.58
CA GLU A 146 5.15 -10.67 -2.36
C GLU A 146 4.78 -9.42 -1.55
N GLY A 147 4.61 -8.28 -2.22
CA GLY A 147 4.26 -7.04 -1.54
C GLY A 147 2.82 -7.02 -0.99
N ILE A 148 1.89 -7.80 -1.55
CA ILE A 148 0.57 -8.00 -0.91
C ILE A 148 0.73 -8.71 0.44
N ASP A 149 1.58 -9.72 0.52
CA ASP A 149 1.84 -10.41 1.79
C ASP A 149 2.54 -9.48 2.80
N ILE A 150 3.48 -8.65 2.35
CA ILE A 150 4.08 -7.60 3.18
C ILE A 150 3.01 -6.61 3.67
N LEU A 151 2.07 -6.20 2.81
CA LEU A 151 0.99 -5.29 3.19
C LEU A 151 0.02 -5.90 4.21
N LYS A 152 -0.19 -7.22 4.23
CA LYS A 152 -0.93 -7.90 5.30
C LYS A 152 -0.20 -7.70 6.64
N CYS A 153 1.09 -8.00 6.70
CA CYS A 153 1.90 -7.78 7.90
C CYS A 153 1.93 -6.30 8.32
N LEU A 154 2.04 -5.38 7.35
CA LEU A 154 2.00 -3.94 7.60
C LEU A 154 0.66 -3.50 8.19
N THR A 155 -0.45 -4.08 7.73
CA THR A 155 -1.78 -3.82 8.29
C THR A 155 -1.85 -4.21 9.76
N GLY A 156 -1.33 -5.38 10.12
CA GLY A 156 -1.21 -5.78 11.53
C GLY A 156 -0.33 -4.85 12.35
N ARG A 157 0.81 -4.42 11.78
CA ARG A 157 1.73 -3.48 12.42
C ARG A 157 1.11 -2.12 12.70
N TYR A 158 0.22 -1.68 11.80
CA TYR A 158 -0.48 -0.40 11.83
C TYR A 158 -1.97 -0.55 12.14
N LYS A 159 -2.35 -1.56 12.93
CA LYS A 159 -3.75 -1.84 13.29
C LYS A 159 -4.45 -0.72 14.05
N ASP A 160 -3.70 0.20 14.65
CA ASP A 160 -4.23 1.39 15.34
C ASP A 160 -4.30 2.62 14.43
N ASN A 161 -3.78 2.54 13.20
CA ASN A 161 -3.85 3.61 12.22
C ASN A 161 -5.26 3.69 11.64
N ILE A 162 -6.06 4.61 12.17
CA ILE A 162 -7.46 4.77 11.78
C ILE A 162 -7.66 5.06 10.29
N LEU A 163 -6.72 5.75 9.65
CA LEU A 163 -6.79 6.08 8.23
C LEU A 163 -6.54 4.86 7.34
N LEU A 164 -5.68 3.94 7.79
CA LEU A 164 -5.47 2.68 7.12
C LEU A 164 -6.71 1.78 7.26
N LEU A 165 -7.28 1.71 8.46
CA LEU A 165 -8.52 0.96 8.71
C LEU A 165 -9.68 1.47 7.86
N THR A 166 -9.86 2.80 7.77
CA THR A 166 -10.89 3.39 6.91
C THR A 166 -10.67 3.00 5.45
N LEU A 167 -9.43 3.07 4.95
CA LEU A 167 -9.10 2.70 3.56
C LEU A 167 -9.54 1.26 3.24
N LEU A 168 -9.31 0.31 4.15
CA LEU A 168 -9.64 -1.09 3.93
C LEU A 168 -11.15 -1.37 3.99
N LEU A 169 -11.89 -0.63 4.83
CA LEU A 169 -13.33 -0.81 5.03
C LEU A 169 -14.19 -0.03 4.02
N GLU A 170 -13.68 1.06 3.43
CA GLU A 170 -14.43 1.87 2.46
C GLU A 170 -14.68 1.16 1.13
N ASP A 171 -13.77 0.28 0.71
CA ASP A 171 -13.92 -0.50 -0.51
C ASP A 171 -13.64 -2.00 -0.27
N PRO A 172 -14.62 -2.73 0.30
CA PRO A 172 -14.47 -4.15 0.60
C PRO A 172 -14.18 -5.00 -0.65
N ALA A 173 -14.68 -4.57 -1.83
CA ALA A 173 -14.47 -5.27 -3.08
C ALA A 173 -13.02 -5.14 -3.54
N ARG A 174 -12.43 -3.94 -3.46
CA ARG A 174 -11.01 -3.72 -3.75
C ARG A 174 -10.11 -4.41 -2.74
N THR A 175 -10.45 -4.38 -1.45
CA THR A 175 -9.72 -5.15 -0.42
C THR A 175 -9.74 -6.64 -0.75
N LYS A 176 -10.90 -7.22 -1.04
CA LYS A 176 -11.01 -8.64 -1.42
C LYS A 176 -10.23 -8.98 -2.68
N LYS A 177 -10.29 -8.12 -3.70
CA LYS A 177 -9.57 -8.28 -4.97
C LYS A 177 -8.05 -8.33 -4.78
N HIS A 178 -7.50 -7.54 -3.86
CA HIS A 178 -6.05 -7.48 -3.64
C HIS A 178 -5.53 -8.51 -2.66
N PHE A 179 -6.20 -8.64 -1.52
CA PHE A 179 -5.73 -9.49 -0.42
C PHE A 179 -6.23 -10.93 -0.50
N GLY A 180 -7.18 -11.22 -1.40
CA GLY A 180 -7.86 -12.52 -1.49
C GLY A 180 -8.87 -12.78 -0.35
N GLN A 181 -8.94 -11.87 0.61
CA GLN A 181 -9.77 -11.91 1.80
C GLN A 181 -10.54 -10.60 1.91
N ASN A 182 -11.77 -10.66 2.41
CA ASN A 182 -12.50 -9.43 2.68
C ASN A 182 -11.87 -8.66 3.85
N ALA A 183 -12.23 -7.38 4.02
CA ALA A 183 -11.63 -6.54 5.05
C ALA A 183 -11.84 -7.07 6.48
N VAL A 184 -12.95 -7.77 6.73
CA VAL A 184 -13.27 -8.40 8.03
C VAL A 184 -12.27 -9.52 8.32
N GLU A 185 -12.14 -10.48 7.40
CA GLU A 185 -11.20 -11.60 7.50
C GLU A 185 -9.74 -11.14 7.62
N LEU A 186 -9.37 -10.06 6.94
CA LEU A 186 -8.03 -9.49 7.02
C LEU A 186 -7.78 -8.89 8.40
N LEU A 187 -8.73 -8.11 8.93
CA LEU A 187 -8.56 -7.41 10.20
C LEU A 187 -8.63 -8.37 11.40
N GLU A 188 -9.45 -9.43 11.33
CA GLU A 188 -9.54 -10.46 12.38
C GLU A 188 -8.20 -11.10 12.72
N GLN A 189 -7.26 -11.14 11.78
CA GLN A 189 -5.93 -11.70 11.98
C GLN A 189 -5.06 -10.89 12.95
N PHE A 190 -5.41 -9.63 13.21
CA PHE A 190 -4.53 -8.69 13.91
C PHE A 190 -5.16 -8.04 15.15
N VAL A 191 -6.43 -8.33 15.42
CA VAL A 191 -7.15 -7.67 16.49
C VAL A 191 -6.74 -8.13 17.90
N ASP A 192 -5.91 -9.18 18.06
CA ASP A 192 -5.29 -9.61 19.34
C ASP A 192 -6.24 -9.54 20.55
N GLY A 193 -7.47 -10.06 20.40
CA GLY A 193 -8.48 -10.05 21.46
C GLY A 193 -9.31 -8.76 21.58
N ARG A 194 -8.98 -7.68 20.85
CA ARG A 194 -9.98 -6.65 20.52
C ARG A 194 -10.97 -7.30 19.55
N GLY A 195 -12.26 -7.10 19.77
CA GLY A 195 -13.23 -7.55 18.79
C GLY A 195 -13.24 -6.59 17.59
N LEU A 196 -13.66 -7.09 16.42
CA LEU A 196 -13.89 -6.26 15.24
C LEU A 196 -14.88 -5.11 15.50
N ASP A 197 -15.79 -5.30 16.45
CA ASP A 197 -16.72 -4.27 16.90
C ASP A 197 -15.99 -3.00 17.38
N GLU A 198 -14.84 -3.13 18.06
CA GLU A 198 -14.02 -1.98 18.47
C GLU A 198 -13.34 -1.29 17.28
N VAL A 199 -12.99 -2.04 16.22
CA VAL A 199 -12.45 -1.47 14.98
C VAL A 199 -13.53 -0.66 14.26
N TYR A 200 -14.72 -1.25 14.06
CA TYR A 200 -15.86 -0.55 13.48
C TYR A 200 -16.28 0.66 14.32
N TYR A 201 -16.30 0.54 15.65
CA TYR A 201 -16.56 1.66 16.55
C TYR A 201 -15.54 2.79 16.36
N SER A 202 -14.26 2.47 16.29
CA SER A 202 -13.19 3.46 16.11
C SER A 202 -13.33 4.20 14.78
N VAL A 203 -13.66 3.49 13.69
CA VAL A 203 -13.87 4.06 12.35
C VAL A 203 -15.15 4.90 12.30
N GLY A 204 -16.25 4.41 12.87
CA GLY A 204 -17.50 5.15 12.96
C GLY A 204 -17.35 6.45 13.76
N LYS A 205 -16.62 6.40 14.88
CA LYS A 205 -16.28 7.58 15.67
C LYS A 205 -15.42 8.57 14.89
N PHE A 206 -14.47 8.09 14.09
CA PHE A 206 -13.66 8.93 13.21
C PHE A 206 -14.55 9.64 12.18
N TYR A 207 -15.47 8.94 11.53
CA TYR A 207 -16.41 9.54 10.59
C TYR A 207 -17.31 10.59 11.25
N ALA A 208 -17.87 10.29 12.43
CA ALA A 208 -18.71 11.24 13.17
C ALA A 208 -17.96 12.54 13.49
N ARG A 209 -16.71 12.42 13.96
CA ARG A 209 -15.85 13.59 14.27
C ARG A 209 -15.53 14.46 13.06
N ASN A 210 -15.57 13.89 11.85
CA ASN A 210 -15.32 14.62 10.60
C ASN A 210 -16.63 15.04 9.89
N GLY A 211 -17.78 14.87 10.54
CA GLY A 211 -19.09 15.27 10.01
C GLY A 211 -19.67 14.33 8.94
N TRP A 212 -19.10 13.14 8.75
CA TRP A 212 -19.59 12.15 7.79
C TRP A 212 -20.64 11.25 8.44
N ASN A 213 -21.77 11.83 8.84
CA ASN A 213 -22.77 11.19 9.69
C ASN A 213 -23.35 9.89 9.10
N GLU A 214 -23.65 9.85 7.80
CA GLU A 214 -24.15 8.64 7.14
C GLU A 214 -23.14 7.49 7.19
N LYS A 215 -21.87 7.78 6.86
CA LYS A 215 -20.79 6.79 6.97
C LYS A 215 -20.59 6.34 8.42
N ALA A 216 -20.65 7.28 9.36
CA ALA A 216 -20.53 7.00 10.78
C ALA A 216 -21.65 6.06 11.26
N LYS A 217 -22.90 6.36 10.90
CA LYS A 217 -24.09 5.55 11.21
C LYS A 217 -23.92 4.12 10.71
N ASN A 218 -23.69 3.94 9.41
CA ASN A 218 -23.51 2.62 8.80
C ASN A 218 -22.39 1.82 9.47
N THR A 219 -21.26 2.48 9.80
CA THR A 219 -20.12 1.81 10.43
C THR A 219 -20.41 1.44 11.89
N LEU A 220 -21.10 2.30 12.65
CA LEU A 220 -21.50 2.03 14.03
C LEU A 220 -22.56 0.92 14.11
N GLU A 221 -23.47 0.85 13.15
CA GLU A 221 -24.41 -0.28 13.02
C GLU A 221 -23.67 -1.60 12.79
N GLU A 222 -22.60 -1.62 11.97
CA GLU A 222 -21.75 -2.81 11.81
C GLU A 222 -21.02 -3.22 13.11
N ALA A 223 -20.63 -2.25 13.96
CA ALA A 223 -20.11 -2.54 15.29
C ALA A 223 -21.18 -3.21 16.18
N LEU A 224 -22.42 -2.69 16.17
CA LEU A 224 -23.52 -3.20 16.97
C LEU A 224 -24.08 -4.55 16.49
N LYS A 225 -24.02 -4.85 15.20
CA LYS A 225 -24.34 -6.18 14.67
C LYS A 225 -23.43 -7.26 15.25
N ARG A 226 -22.16 -6.92 15.51
CA ARG A 226 -21.15 -7.83 16.08
C ARG A 226 -21.21 -7.89 17.60
N ASN A 227 -21.42 -6.74 18.24
CA ASN A 227 -21.59 -6.63 19.68
C ASN A 227 -22.78 -5.72 20.01
N PRO A 228 -23.99 -6.29 20.14
CA PRO A 228 -25.19 -5.52 20.46
C PRO A 228 -25.10 -4.76 21.79
N GLN A 229 -24.21 -5.18 22.71
CA GLN A 229 -24.02 -4.56 24.02
C GLN A 229 -22.90 -3.51 24.04
N HIS A 230 -22.36 -3.11 22.88
CA HIS A 230 -21.28 -2.14 22.80
C HIS A 230 -21.76 -0.72 23.19
N LYS A 231 -21.78 -0.43 24.50
CA LYS A 231 -22.33 0.80 25.08
C LYS A 231 -21.84 2.09 24.42
N LYS A 232 -20.55 2.16 24.09
CA LYS A 232 -19.96 3.34 23.43
C LYS A 232 -20.48 3.54 22.00
N ALA A 233 -20.70 2.47 21.24
CA ALA A 233 -21.21 2.53 19.88
C ALA A 233 -22.69 2.92 19.88
N GLN A 234 -23.49 2.35 20.80
CA GLN A 234 -24.90 2.75 21.01
C GLN A 234 -25.02 4.24 21.32
N LYS A 235 -24.21 4.73 22.28
CA LYS A 235 -24.20 6.15 22.64
C LYS A 235 -23.82 7.02 21.45
N GLN A 236 -22.74 6.68 20.75
CA GLN A 236 -22.28 7.46 19.60
C GLN A 236 -23.32 7.49 18.47
N LEU A 237 -24.02 6.36 18.23
CA LEU A 237 -25.06 6.25 17.20
C LEU A 237 -26.26 7.14 17.54
N ALA A 238 -26.67 7.18 18.82
CA ALA A 238 -27.74 8.05 19.29
C ALA A 238 -27.40 9.55 19.21
N GLU A 239 -26.12 9.92 19.31
CA GLU A 239 -25.67 11.32 19.19
C GLU A 239 -25.67 11.83 17.74
N ILE A 240 -25.62 10.93 16.75
CA ILE A 240 -25.53 11.28 15.32
C ILE A 240 -26.80 10.95 14.52
N SER A 241 -27.78 10.30 15.16
CA SER A 241 -29.10 10.00 14.58
C SER A 241 -30.04 11.18 14.76
#